data_AF-A0A8T1V6U0-F1
#
_entry.id   AF-A0A8T1V6U0-F1
#
_cell.length_a   1.000
_cell.length_b   1.000
_cell.length_c   1.000
_cell.angle_alpha   90.00
_cell.angle_beta   90.00
_cell.angle_gamma   90.00
#
_symmetry.space_group_name_H-M   'P 1'
#
loop_
_entity.id
_entity.type
_entity.pdbx_description
1 polymer ?
#
loop_
_entity_poly.entity_id
_entity_poly.type
_entity_poly.pdbx_seq_one_letter_code
_entity_poly.pdbx_strand_id
1 'polypeptide(L)'
;MGRELVDHNGDAYSCKVDSFDATGSVIRLNNARTGDEWVCCVTYANIDSFWTLSQGSRLYGMPCAAVGIMRDVLHASRGTGPSPYCGSASLVYKHSPFYMEVRVKCTIREVAVEWTFPMVPKAAGEIEHRIAAEALDKKLGGKNKAHDKE
;
A
#
# COMPACT_ATOMS: atom_id res chain seq x y z
N MET A 1 -16.89 0.97 2.84
CA MET A 1 -15.85 0.21 3.60
C MET A 1 -14.67 -0.02 2.68
N GLY A 2 -13.44 0.12 3.18
CA GLY A 2 -12.22 0.00 2.38
C GLY A 2 -11.79 -1.44 2.11
N ARG A 3 -10.84 -1.64 1.20
CA ARG A 3 -10.26 -2.95 0.88
C ARG A 3 -9.27 -3.38 1.97
N GLU A 4 -9.24 -4.65 2.31
CA GLU A 4 -8.17 -5.21 3.14
C GLU A 4 -7.03 -5.72 2.24
N LEU A 5 -5.80 -5.33 2.57
CA LEU A 5 -4.59 -5.82 1.93
C LEU A 5 -3.73 -6.53 2.98
N VAL A 6 -3.14 -7.66 2.63
CA VAL A 6 -2.30 -8.44 3.55
C VAL A 6 -0.86 -8.39 3.06
N ASP A 7 0.08 -8.21 3.98
CA ASP A 7 1.50 -8.25 3.66
C ASP A 7 2.11 -9.66 3.70
N HIS A 8 3.40 -9.74 3.38
CA HIS A 8 4.15 -11.00 3.37
C HIS A 8 4.36 -11.59 4.77
N ASN A 9 4.20 -10.80 5.84
CA ASN A 9 4.26 -11.24 7.23
C ASN A 9 2.87 -11.66 7.76
N GLY A 10 1.82 -11.53 6.94
CA GLY A 10 0.44 -11.81 7.33
C GLY A 10 -0.26 -10.65 8.04
N ASP A 11 0.35 -9.47 8.12
CA ASP A 11 -0.29 -8.30 8.72
C ASP A 11 -1.35 -7.73 7.78
N ALA A 12 -2.54 -7.51 8.34
CA ALA A 12 -3.68 -6.94 7.63
C ALA A 12 -3.65 -5.40 7.68
N TYR A 13 -3.87 -4.79 6.53
CA TYR A 13 -3.94 -3.35 6.34
C TYR A 13 -5.31 -2.98 5.79
N SER A 14 -6.00 -2.07 6.49
CA SER A 14 -7.20 -1.44 5.93
C SER A 14 -6.79 -0.33 4.96
N CYS A 15 -7.25 -0.43 3.71
CA CYS A 15 -6.97 0.52 2.64
C CYS A 15 -8.17 1.42 2.41
N LYS A 16 -7.97 2.74 2.50
CA LYS A 16 -8.96 3.76 2.19
C LYS A 16 -8.39 4.73 1.17
N VAL A 17 -9.25 5.29 0.31
CA VAL A 17 -8.86 6.37 -0.60
C VAL A 17 -9.78 7.54 -0.33
N ASP A 18 -9.19 8.64 0.14
CA ASP A 18 -9.89 9.90 0.37
C ASP A 18 -9.78 10.76 -0.88
N SER A 19 -10.91 11.19 -1.43
CA SER A 19 -10.94 12.09 -2.58
C SER A 19 -10.74 13.55 -2.16
N PHE A 20 -9.91 14.28 -2.90
CA PHE A 20 -9.97 15.74 -2.95
C PHE A 20 -10.81 16.13 -4.16
N ASP A 21 -11.72 17.07 -3.97
CA ASP A 21 -12.78 17.40 -4.94
C ASP A 21 -12.24 17.91 -6.29
N ALA A 22 -10.99 18.40 -6.37
CA ALA A 22 -10.44 18.95 -7.62
C ALA A 22 -8.95 18.64 -7.94
N THR A 23 -8.18 18.04 -7.02
CA THR A 23 -6.70 17.99 -7.17
C THR A 23 -6.09 16.60 -7.13
N GLY A 24 -6.84 15.59 -6.67
CA GLY A 24 -6.28 14.25 -6.49
C GLY A 24 -6.98 13.42 -5.42
N SER A 25 -6.25 12.46 -4.87
CA SER A 25 -6.69 11.55 -3.82
C SER A 25 -5.53 11.25 -2.87
N VAL A 26 -5.84 10.83 -1.66
CA VAL A 26 -4.85 10.25 -0.74
C VAL A 26 -5.20 8.80 -0.49
N ILE A 27 -4.26 7.92 -0.82
CA ILE A 27 -4.33 6.51 -0.43
C ILE A 27 -3.85 6.43 1.01
N ARG A 28 -4.62 5.79 1.89
CA ARG A 28 -4.29 5.53 3.29
C ARG A 28 -4.30 4.04 3.55
N LEU A 29 -3.26 3.54 4.18
CA LEU A 29 -3.22 2.21 4.78
C LEU A 29 -3.10 2.36 6.30
N ASN A 30 -3.87 1.57 7.03
CA ASN A 30 -3.72 1.45 8.47
C ASN A 30 -3.48 -0.01 8.84
N ASN A 31 -2.34 -0.28 9.49
CA ASN A 31 -2.00 -1.62 9.96
C ASN A 31 -2.91 -1.98 11.14
N ALA A 32 -3.67 -3.07 11.03
CA ALA A 32 -4.63 -3.49 12.06
C ALA A 32 -3.95 -3.93 13.37
N ARG A 33 -2.69 -4.40 13.31
CA ARG A 33 -1.93 -4.87 14.47
C ARG A 33 -1.24 -3.71 15.20
N THR A 34 -0.57 -2.83 14.47
CA THR A 34 0.29 -1.78 15.06
C THR A 34 -0.38 -0.41 15.13
N GLY A 35 -1.46 -0.21 14.37
CA GLY A 35 -2.11 1.09 14.20
C GLY A 35 -1.37 2.04 13.25
N ASP A 36 -0.23 1.63 12.69
CA ASP A 36 0.61 2.50 11.85
C ASP A 36 -0.15 2.98 10.62
N GLU A 37 -0.10 4.29 10.38
CA GLU A 37 -0.69 4.92 9.21
C GLU A 37 0.35 5.20 8.14
N TRP A 38 0.04 4.79 6.91
CA TRP A 38 0.83 5.03 5.73
C TRP A 38 0.02 5.76 4.68
N VAL A 39 0.63 6.73 4.00
CA VAL A 39 -0.08 7.60 3.07
C VAL A 39 0.67 7.76 1.75
N CYS A 40 -0.09 7.91 0.66
CA CYS A 40 0.43 8.34 -0.64
C CYS A 40 -0.52 9.39 -1.24
N CYS A 41 0.03 10.56 -1.57
CA CYS A 41 -0.70 11.62 -2.24
C CYS A 41 -0.65 11.42 -3.76
N VAL A 42 -1.80 11.21 -4.37
CA VAL A 42 -1.94 10.99 -5.80
C VAL A 42 -2.71 12.14 -6.42
N THR A 43 -2.03 12.99 -7.17
CA THR A 43 -2.60 14.14 -7.87
C THR A 43 -2.62 13.90 -9.37
N TYR A 44 -3.39 14.73 -10.09
CA TYR A 44 -3.35 14.70 -11.54
C TYR A 44 -1.97 15.04 -12.12
N ALA A 45 -1.13 15.74 -11.36
CA ALA A 45 0.22 16.11 -11.76
C ALA A 45 1.24 14.97 -11.58
N ASN A 46 0.99 14.02 -10.66
CA ASN A 46 1.97 12.96 -10.34
C ASN A 46 1.51 11.54 -10.69
N ILE A 47 0.23 11.32 -11.03
CA ILE A 47 -0.29 9.98 -11.32
C ILE A 47 0.50 9.23 -12.40
N ASP A 48 0.98 9.96 -13.41
CA ASP A 48 1.78 9.38 -14.51
C ASP A 48 3.18 8.93 -14.04
N SER A 49 3.71 9.50 -12.95
CA SER A 49 4.99 9.10 -12.38
C SER A 49 4.94 7.74 -11.67
N PHE A 50 3.74 7.29 -11.29
CA PHE A 50 3.53 5.99 -10.61
C PHE A 50 3.39 4.82 -11.58
N TRP A 51 3.49 5.07 -12.89
CA TRP A 51 3.33 4.04 -13.92
C TRP A 51 4.52 3.08 -13.97
N THR A 52 4.28 1.77 -13.89
CA THR A 52 5.36 0.77 -13.86
C THR A 52 5.48 -0.11 -15.11
N LEU A 53 4.43 -0.27 -15.92
CA LEU A 53 4.52 -1.06 -17.16
C LEU A 53 5.04 -0.24 -18.36
N SER A 54 6.13 -0.72 -18.96
CA SER A 54 6.87 -0.05 -20.04
C SER A 54 6.41 -0.40 -21.46
N GLN A 55 5.56 -1.42 -21.67
CA GLN A 55 5.34 -1.99 -23.02
C GLN A 55 3.89 -1.98 -23.57
N GLY A 56 2.90 -1.51 -22.81
CA GLY A 56 1.49 -1.68 -23.21
C GLY A 56 0.82 -0.41 -23.69
N SER A 57 0.31 0.38 -22.75
CA SER A 57 -0.30 1.67 -23.08
C SER A 57 -0.35 2.50 -21.82
N ARG A 58 0.20 3.72 -21.88
CA ARG A 58 -0.04 4.72 -20.84
C ARG A 58 -1.39 5.38 -21.12
N LEU A 59 -2.17 5.67 -20.09
CA LEU A 59 -3.32 6.59 -20.21
C LEU A 59 -2.81 8.03 -20.34
N TYR A 60 -2.00 8.29 -21.37
CA TYR A 60 -1.31 9.57 -21.54
C TYR A 60 -2.33 10.70 -21.71
N GLY A 61 -2.18 11.77 -20.93
CA GLY A 61 -3.09 12.92 -21.00
C GLY A 61 -4.48 12.68 -20.38
N MET A 62 -4.68 11.59 -19.65
CA MET A 62 -5.95 11.30 -18.95
C MET A 62 -5.76 11.07 -17.42
N PRO A 63 -5.14 12.01 -16.69
CA PRO A 63 -4.86 11.83 -15.26
C PRO A 63 -6.12 11.68 -14.40
N CYS A 64 -7.22 12.33 -14.79
CA CYS A 64 -8.51 12.19 -14.10
C CYS A 64 -9.06 10.76 -14.20
N ALA A 65 -8.93 10.13 -15.37
CA ALA A 65 -9.37 8.75 -15.59
C ALA A 65 -8.48 7.77 -14.82
N ALA A 66 -7.16 7.98 -14.83
CA ALA A 66 -6.23 7.15 -14.07
C ALA A 66 -6.53 7.20 -12.56
N VAL A 67 -6.80 8.39 -12.02
CA VAL A 67 -7.21 8.54 -10.61
C VAL A 67 -8.56 7.88 -10.33
N GLY A 68 -9.54 8.00 -11.24
CA GLY A 68 -10.84 7.34 -11.11
C GLY A 68 -10.71 5.81 -11.07
N ILE A 69 -9.95 5.23 -11.99
CA ILE A 69 -9.71 3.78 -12.04
C ILE A 69 -8.97 3.29 -10.80
N MET A 70 -7.95 4.02 -10.36
CA MET A 70 -7.25 3.70 -9.11
C MET A 70 -8.21 3.70 -7.91
N ARG A 71 -9.10 4.70 -7.81
CA ARG A 71 -10.14 4.75 -6.76
C ARG A 71 -11.04 3.53 -6.85
N ASP A 72 -11.57 3.23 -8.02
CA ASP A 72 -12.48 2.11 -8.22
C ASP A 72 -11.83 0.77 -7.81
N VAL A 73 -10.58 0.52 -8.21
CA VAL A 73 -9.87 -0.73 -7.87
C VAL A 73 -9.56 -0.83 -6.36
N LEU A 74 -9.25 0.29 -5.70
CA LEU A 74 -8.96 0.32 -4.27
C LEU A 74 -10.22 0.37 -3.38
N HIS A 75 -11.33 0.91 -3.89
CA HIS A 75 -12.64 0.95 -3.23
C HIS A 75 -13.48 -0.29 -3.49
N ALA A 76 -13.18 -1.07 -4.54
CA ALA A 76 -13.88 -2.31 -4.87
C ALA A 76 -13.86 -3.28 -3.68
N SER A 77 -14.90 -3.19 -2.85
CA SER A 77 -15.19 -4.17 -1.82
C SER A 77 -15.60 -5.47 -2.49
N ARG A 78 -15.34 -6.60 -1.84
CA ARG A 78 -15.68 -7.96 -2.28
C ARG A 78 -17.18 -8.21 -2.58
N GLY A 79 -18.06 -7.20 -2.59
CA GLY A 79 -19.52 -7.42 -2.70
C GLY A 79 -20.38 -6.30 -3.31
N THR A 80 -19.83 -5.28 -3.99
CA THR A 80 -20.67 -4.23 -4.59
C THR A 80 -20.54 -4.18 -6.11
N GLY A 81 -21.32 -5.03 -6.78
CA GLY A 81 -21.60 -4.95 -8.22
C GLY A 81 -20.42 -5.24 -9.16
N PRO A 82 -20.67 -5.46 -10.45
CA PRO A 82 -19.60 -5.55 -11.43
C PRO A 82 -18.96 -4.18 -11.56
N SER A 83 -17.81 -3.97 -10.91
CA SER A 83 -16.88 -2.90 -11.31
C SER A 83 -16.60 -3.10 -12.81
N PRO A 84 -16.79 -2.09 -13.67
CA PRO A 84 -16.47 -2.20 -15.09
C PRO A 84 -14.96 -2.44 -15.31
N TYR A 85 -14.15 -2.20 -14.28
CA TYR A 85 -12.73 -2.46 -14.26
C TYR A 85 -12.43 -3.71 -13.44
N CYS A 86 -11.95 -4.76 -14.10
CA CYS A 86 -11.34 -5.89 -13.42
C CYS A 86 -9.94 -5.48 -12.98
N GLY A 87 -9.73 -5.34 -11.67
CA GLY A 87 -8.45 -4.92 -11.12
C GLY A 87 -8.16 -5.49 -9.74
N SER A 88 -6.87 -5.61 -9.43
CA SER A 88 -6.35 -6.08 -8.16
C SER A 88 -5.45 -5.03 -7.54
N ALA A 89 -5.38 -5.06 -6.20
CA ALA A 89 -4.46 -4.27 -5.42
C ALA A 89 -3.70 -5.20 -4.47
N SER A 90 -2.41 -4.95 -4.28
CA SER A 90 -1.54 -5.73 -3.41
C SER A 90 -0.48 -4.84 -2.76
N LEU A 91 0.02 -5.24 -1.60
CA LEU A 91 1.18 -4.60 -1.00
C LEU A 91 2.47 -5.15 -1.59
N VAL A 92 3.43 -4.26 -1.82
CA VAL A 92 4.80 -4.61 -2.20
C VAL A 92 5.72 -4.06 -1.14
N TYR A 93 6.55 -4.94 -0.58
CA TYR A 93 7.60 -4.57 0.36
C TYR A 93 8.94 -4.68 -0.35
N LYS A 94 9.83 -3.72 -0.06
CA LYS A 94 11.26 -3.86 -0.33
C LYS A 94 11.96 -4.09 1.01
N HIS A 95 13.23 -4.44 1.01
CA HIS A 95 14.03 -4.88 2.17
C HIS A 95 14.22 -3.82 3.29
N SER A 96 13.22 -2.98 3.58
CA SER A 96 13.21 -1.96 4.62
C SER A 96 11.82 -1.88 5.26
N PRO A 97 11.73 -1.80 6.60
CA PRO A 97 10.47 -1.62 7.32
C PRO A 97 9.85 -0.24 7.11
N PHE A 98 10.62 0.70 6.53
CA PHE A 98 10.16 2.05 6.19
C PHE A 98 9.74 2.19 4.73
N TYR A 99 9.69 1.06 4.02
CA TYR A 99 9.35 1.03 2.60
C TYR A 99 8.16 0.12 2.34
N MET A 100 7.08 0.71 1.85
CA MET A 100 5.92 -0.01 1.37
C MET A 100 5.38 0.65 0.11
N GLU A 101 4.88 -0.14 -0.82
CA GLU A 101 4.16 0.34 -1.99
C GLU A 101 2.79 -0.33 -2.08
N VAL A 102 1.79 0.41 -2.55
CA VAL A 102 0.55 -0.17 -3.05
C VAL A 102 0.68 -0.37 -4.55
N ARG A 103 0.56 -1.61 -5.00
CA ARG A 103 0.52 -1.93 -6.43
C ARG A 103 -0.92 -2.14 -6.85
N VAL A 104 -1.33 -1.44 -7.91
CA VAL A 104 -2.64 -1.58 -8.55
C VAL A 104 -2.44 -2.10 -9.96
N LYS A 105 -3.12 -3.22 -10.29
CA LYS A 105 -3.16 -3.80 -11.63
C LYS A 105 -4.60 -3.81 -12.12
N CYS A 106 -4.84 -3.47 -13.38
CA CYS A 106 -6.14 -3.65 -14.01
C CYS A 106 -6.02 -3.89 -15.51
N THR A 107 -7.13 -4.25 -16.14
CA THR A 107 -7.24 -4.34 -17.60
C THR A 107 -8.26 -3.31 -18.10
N ILE A 108 -7.86 -2.45 -19.03
CA ILE A 108 -8.73 -1.46 -19.68
C ILE A 108 -8.77 -1.79 -21.17
N ARG A 109 -9.94 -2.16 -21.71
CA ARG A 109 -10.11 -2.48 -23.15
C ARG A 109 -8.97 -3.37 -23.68
N GLU A 110 -8.72 -4.49 -22.98
CA GLU A 110 -7.68 -5.49 -23.28
C GLU A 110 -6.23 -5.07 -22.98
N VAL A 111 -5.99 -3.83 -22.56
CA VAL A 111 -4.66 -3.35 -22.16
C VAL A 111 -4.43 -3.57 -20.67
N ALA A 112 -3.34 -4.26 -20.33
CA ALA A 112 -2.89 -4.38 -18.94
C ALA A 112 -2.21 -3.08 -18.45
N VAL A 113 -2.61 -2.66 -17.26
CA VAL A 113 -2.24 -1.39 -16.65
C VAL A 113 -1.70 -1.64 -15.26
N GLU A 114 -0.63 -0.96 -14.88
CA GLU A 114 -0.03 -1.10 -13.56
C GLU A 114 0.50 0.23 -13.03
N TRP A 115 0.07 0.55 -11.81
CA TRP A 115 0.61 1.63 -11.00
C TRP A 115 1.22 1.09 -9.72
N THR A 116 2.29 1.72 -9.26
CA THR A 116 2.90 1.45 -7.97
C THR A 116 3.04 2.76 -7.20
N PHE A 117 2.36 2.83 -6.06
CA PHE A 117 2.26 4.02 -5.23
C PHE A 117 3.20 3.87 -4.01
N PRO A 118 4.28 4.64 -3.91
CA PRO A 118 5.14 4.63 -2.74
C PRO A 118 4.41 5.20 -1.54
N MET A 119 4.36 4.43 -0.46
CA MET A 119 3.68 4.80 0.77
C MET A 119 4.68 5.38 1.77
N VAL A 120 4.33 6.49 2.38
CA VAL A 120 5.12 7.17 3.40
C VAL A 120 4.49 6.95 4.77
N PRO A 121 5.22 6.48 5.78
CA PRO A 121 4.68 6.32 7.13
C PRO A 121 4.48 7.70 7.76
N LYS A 122 3.35 7.93 8.43
CA LYS A 122 3.11 9.21 9.14
C LYS A 122 3.98 9.38 10.37
N ALA A 123 4.24 8.30 11.08
CA ALA A 123 4.99 8.30 12.34
C ALA A 123 6.20 7.35 12.23
N ALA A 124 7.15 7.68 11.35
CA ALA A 124 8.34 6.86 11.12
C ALA A 124 9.13 6.59 12.43
N GLY A 125 9.20 7.58 13.33
CA GLY A 125 9.88 7.44 14.61
C GLY A 125 9.23 6.39 15.54
N GLU A 126 7.90 6.29 15.55
CA GLU A 126 7.20 5.27 16.36
C GLU A 126 7.47 3.86 15.84
N ILE A 127 7.52 3.72 14.51
CA ILE A 127 7.92 2.47 13.84
C ILE A 127 9.36 2.11 14.23
N GLU A 128 10.27 3.07 14.17
CA GLU A 128 11.67 2.88 14.54
C GLU A 128 11.85 2.46 16.00
N HIS A 129 11.19 3.15 16.93
CA HIS A 129 11.23 2.83 18.35
C HIS A 129 10.74 1.40 18.64
N ARG A 130 9.64 0.96 18.00
CA ARG A 130 9.12 -0.39 18.17
C ARG A 130 10.07 -1.45 17.61
N ILE A 131 10.64 -1.23 16.42
CA ILE A 131 11.62 -2.15 15.82
C ILE A 131 12.87 -2.26 16.71
N ALA A 132 13.36 -1.14 17.24
CA ALA A 132 14.48 -1.11 18.17
C ALA A 132 14.16 -1.89 19.47
N ALA A 133 12.96 -1.70 20.03
CA ALA A 133 12.51 -2.41 21.22
C ALA A 133 12.43 -3.94 20.98
N GLU A 134 11.85 -4.38 19.86
CA GLU A 134 11.78 -5.79 19.49
C GLU A 134 13.17 -6.42 19.28
N ALA A 135 14.10 -5.67 18.69
CA ALA A 135 15.47 -6.13 18.49
C ALA A 135 16.23 -6.27 19.83
N LEU A 136 15.97 -5.38 20.80
CA LEU A 136 16.54 -5.46 22.15
C LEU A 136 15.97 -6.64 22.94
N ASP A 137 14.65 -6.85 22.89
CA ASP A 137 13.99 -7.96 23.56
C ASP A 137 14.51 -9.32 23.06
N LYS A 138 14.64 -9.50 21.73
CA LYS A 138 15.25 -10.71 21.15
C LYS A 138 16.68 -10.96 21.63
N LYS A 139 17.47 -9.91 21.84
CA LYS A 139 18.86 -10.03 22.36
C LYS A 139 18.90 -10.36 23.84
N LEU A 140 17.93 -9.92 24.63
CA LEU A 140 17.85 -10.18 26.07
C LEU A 140 17.22 -11.54 26.38
N GLY A 141 16.16 -11.93 25.66
CA GLY A 141 15.51 -13.23 25.79
C GLY A 141 16.38 -14.42 25.35
N GLY A 142 17.39 -14.19 24.50
CA GLY A 142 18.37 -15.20 24.10
C GLY A 142 19.47 -15.47 25.13
N LYS A 143 19.65 -14.63 26.17
CA LYS A 143 20.71 -14.79 27.17
C LYS A 143 20.33 -15.66 28.38
N ASN A 144 19.04 -15.96 28.57
CA ASN A 144 18.57 -16.70 29.76
C ASN A 144 18.45 -18.22 29.57
N LYS A 145 19.00 -18.81 28.49
CA LYS A 145 18.95 -20.26 28.22
C LYS A 145 20.32 -20.96 28.21
N ALA A 146 21.39 -20.31 28.67
CA ALA A 146 22.76 -20.86 28.61
C ALA A 146 23.37 -21.25 29.97
N HIS A 147 22.62 -21.16 31.07
CA HIS A 147 23.13 -21.53 32.41
C HIS A 147 22.09 -22.39 33.13
N ASP A 148 22.01 -23.66 32.75
CA ASP A 148 21.51 -24.75 33.61
C ASP A 148 21.82 -26.08 32.91
N LYS A 149 23.08 -26.49 33.05
CA LYS A 149 23.53 -27.89 32.98
C LYS A 149 24.75 -28.01 33.89
N GLU A 150 24.47 -28.17 35.19
CA GLU A 150 25.31 -29.01 36.06
C GLU A 150 24.78 -30.44 36.02
#